data_AF-Q9UR08-F1
#
_entry.id   AF-Q9UR08-F1
#
_cell.length_a   1.000
_cell.length_b   1.000
_cell.length_c   1.000
_cell.angle_alpha   90.00
_cell.angle_beta   90.00
_cell.angle_gamma   90.00
#
_symmetry.space_group_name_H-M   'P 1'
#
loop_
_entity.id
_entity.type
_entity.pdbx_description
1 polymer ?
#
loop_
_entity_poly.entity_id
_entity_poly.type
_entity_poly.pdbx_seq_one_letter_code
_entity_poly.pdbx_strand_id
1 'polypeptide(L)'
;MKKPNGTNGASSSLEPPPSTFQPLCHPLVEEVSKEVDGYFLQHWNFPNEKARKKFVAAGFSRVTCLYFPKALDDRIHFACRLLTVLFLIDDLLEYMSFEEGSAYNEKLIPISRGDVLPDRSIPVEYIIYDLWESMRAHDREMADEILEPVFLFMRAQTDRTRARPMGLGGYLEYRERDVGKELLAALMRFSMGLKLSPSELQRVREIDANCSKHLSVVNDIYSYEKELYTSKTAHSEGGILCTSVQILAQEADVTAEAAKRVLFVMCREWELRHQLLVARLSAEGLETPGLAAYVEGLEYQMSGNELWSQTTLRYSVVVD
;
A
#
# COMPACT_ATOMS: atom_id res chain seq x y z
N MET A 1 3.78 28.25 -45.57
CA MET A 1 4.10 27.29 -44.49
C MET A 1 2.98 27.35 -43.46
N LYS A 2 2.11 26.32 -43.41
CA LYS A 2 1.01 26.21 -42.43
C LYS A 2 1.59 25.66 -41.11
N LYS A 3 1.42 26.38 -40.00
CA LYS A 3 1.64 25.84 -38.65
C LYS A 3 0.50 24.86 -38.31
N PRO A 4 0.76 23.69 -37.73
CA PRO A 4 -0.30 22.83 -37.22
C PRO A 4 -0.77 23.32 -35.85
N ASN A 5 -2.09 23.27 -35.65
CA ASN A 5 -2.80 23.61 -34.42
C ASN A 5 -2.37 22.73 -33.24
N GLY A 6 -2.08 23.36 -32.10
CA GLY A 6 -2.00 22.68 -30.82
C GLY A 6 -3.40 22.32 -30.32
N THR A 7 -3.66 21.04 -30.11
CA THR A 7 -4.85 20.55 -29.42
C THR A 7 -4.64 20.66 -27.92
N ASN A 8 -5.38 21.57 -27.28
CA ASN A 8 -5.59 21.52 -25.83
C ASN A 8 -6.41 20.28 -25.49
N GLY A 9 -5.75 19.21 -25.08
CA GLY A 9 -6.42 18.06 -24.45
C GLY A 9 -6.95 18.48 -23.10
N ALA A 10 -8.26 18.66 -22.98
CA ALA A 10 -8.92 18.80 -21.68
C ALA A 10 -8.68 17.49 -20.90
N SER A 11 -7.95 17.54 -19.78
CA SER A 11 -7.89 16.41 -18.87
C SER A 11 -9.30 16.20 -18.29
N SER A 12 -10.04 15.24 -18.82
CA SER A 12 -11.30 14.81 -18.21
C SER A 12 -10.97 14.28 -16.82
N SER A 13 -11.55 14.90 -15.78
CA SER A 13 -11.49 14.37 -14.41
C SER A 13 -11.96 12.91 -14.42
N LEU A 14 -11.16 11.99 -13.90
CA LEU A 14 -11.54 10.59 -13.76
C LEU A 14 -12.71 10.49 -12.77
N GLU A 15 -13.88 10.07 -13.24
CA GLU A 15 -15.07 9.86 -12.42
C GLU A 15 -15.16 8.38 -12.01
N PRO A 16 -15.06 8.05 -10.71
CA PRO A 16 -15.21 6.69 -10.23
C PRO A 16 -16.62 6.14 -10.53
N PRO A 17 -16.76 4.91 -11.04
CA PRO A 17 -18.05 4.22 -11.08
C PRO A 17 -18.63 4.06 -9.66
N PRO A 18 -19.95 3.95 -9.48
CA PRO A 18 -20.56 3.77 -8.16
C PRO A 18 -19.99 2.57 -7.39
N SER A 19 -19.80 2.73 -6.08
CA SER A 19 -19.43 1.66 -5.15
C SER A 19 -20.49 1.57 -4.04
N THR A 20 -20.70 0.37 -3.50
CA THR A 20 -21.51 0.15 -2.31
C THR A 20 -20.71 0.24 -1.01
N PHE A 21 -19.38 0.13 -1.07
CA PHE A 21 -18.52 0.19 0.11
C PHE A 21 -18.48 1.60 0.67
N GLN A 22 -18.51 1.70 2.01
CA GLN A 22 -18.45 2.98 2.71
C GLN A 22 -17.13 3.10 3.48
N PRO A 23 -16.26 4.06 3.13
CA PRO A 23 -15.01 4.24 3.86
C PRO A 23 -15.30 4.72 5.29
N LEU A 24 -14.48 4.25 6.23
CA LEU A 24 -14.48 4.72 7.61
C LEU A 24 -13.05 5.16 7.97
N CYS A 25 -12.92 6.11 8.89
CA CYS A 25 -11.63 6.59 9.37
C CYS A 25 -11.55 6.41 10.89
N HIS A 26 -10.37 6.03 11.40
CA HIS A 26 -10.13 5.90 12.84
C HIS A 26 -10.41 7.23 13.56
N PRO A 27 -11.11 7.22 14.72
CA PRO A 27 -11.51 8.44 15.41
C PRO A 27 -10.32 9.32 15.86
N LEU A 28 -9.19 8.70 16.17
CA LEU A 28 -7.96 9.38 16.60
C LEU A 28 -7.04 9.86 15.46
N VAL A 29 -7.54 9.94 14.22
CA VAL A 29 -6.72 10.25 13.04
C VAL A 29 -5.89 11.54 13.18
N GLU A 30 -6.47 12.61 13.70
CA GLU A 30 -5.78 13.90 13.82
C GLU A 30 -4.64 13.85 14.86
N GLU A 31 -4.90 13.22 16.01
CA GLU A 31 -3.94 13.12 17.11
C GLU A 31 -2.76 12.21 16.72
N VAL A 32 -3.06 11.03 16.19
CA VAL A 32 -2.06 10.04 15.78
C VAL A 32 -1.26 10.54 14.58
N SER A 33 -1.89 11.22 13.62
CA SER A 33 -1.16 11.80 12.49
C SER A 33 -0.15 12.85 12.95
N LYS A 34 -0.54 13.73 13.87
CA LYS A 34 0.37 14.74 14.44
C LYS A 34 1.53 14.10 15.20
N GLU A 35 1.26 13.05 15.98
CA GLU A 35 2.29 12.31 16.72
C GLU A 35 3.31 11.65 15.78
N VAL A 36 2.83 10.87 14.80
CA VAL A 36 3.66 10.08 13.90
C VAL A 36 4.39 10.99 12.93
N ASP A 37 3.72 11.96 12.30
CA ASP A 37 4.37 12.91 11.40
C ASP A 37 5.43 13.71 12.14
N GLY A 38 5.15 14.15 13.37
CA GLY A 38 6.10 14.84 14.24
C GLY A 38 7.35 14.00 14.52
N TYR A 39 7.18 12.71 14.82
CA TYR A 39 8.28 11.77 15.03
C TYR A 39 9.16 11.64 13.78
N PHE A 40 8.58 11.41 12.60
CA PHE A 40 9.38 11.30 11.37
C PHE A 40 10.03 12.63 10.99
N LEU A 41 9.36 13.77 11.16
CA LEU A 41 9.97 15.09 10.95
C LEU A 41 11.16 15.36 11.87
N GLN A 42 11.21 14.76 13.06
CA GLN A 42 12.32 14.87 13.98
C GLN A 42 13.47 13.90 13.65
N HIS A 43 13.14 12.67 13.26
CA HIS A 43 14.11 11.57 13.18
C HIS A 43 14.54 11.20 11.75
N TRP A 44 13.67 11.36 10.75
CA TRP A 44 13.99 10.98 9.37
C TRP A 44 14.85 12.04 8.67
N ASN A 45 15.82 11.58 7.87
CA ASN A 45 16.76 12.46 7.16
C ASN A 45 16.17 13.00 5.86
N PHE A 46 15.22 13.95 5.96
CA PHE A 46 14.68 14.63 4.78
C PHE A 46 15.73 15.51 4.10
N PRO A 47 15.85 15.48 2.75
CA PRO A 47 16.90 16.22 2.05
C PRO A 47 16.73 17.74 2.09
N ASN A 48 15.51 18.24 2.31
CA ASN A 48 15.19 19.67 2.39
C ASN A 48 13.76 19.91 2.91
N GLU A 49 13.42 21.17 3.13
CA GLU A 49 12.10 21.60 3.60
C GLU A 49 10.95 21.28 2.61
N LYS A 50 11.20 21.27 1.30
CA LYS A 50 10.20 20.87 0.28
C LYS A 50 9.80 19.41 0.49
N ALA A 51 10.76 18.52 0.75
CA ALA A 51 10.51 17.11 1.04
C ALA A 51 9.73 16.92 2.35
N ARG A 52 10.06 17.69 3.40
CA ARG A 52 9.32 17.66 4.69
C ARG A 52 7.85 18.05 4.50
N LYS A 53 7.58 19.10 3.71
CA LYS A 53 6.20 19.52 3.38
C LYS A 53 5.47 18.49 2.53
N LYS A 54 6.15 17.90 1.53
CA LYS A 54 5.58 16.83 0.68
C LYS A 54 5.21 15.59 1.51
N PHE A 55 6.04 15.23 2.49
CA PHE A 55 5.78 14.15 3.43
C PHE A 55 4.48 14.35 4.21
N VAL A 56 4.32 15.51 4.88
CA VAL A 56 3.08 15.82 5.62
C VAL A 56 1.88 15.88 4.67
N ALA A 57 2.04 16.45 3.48
CA ALA A 57 1.00 16.55 2.47
C ALA A 57 0.51 15.18 1.95
N ALA A 58 1.33 14.12 2.04
CA ALA A 58 0.92 12.77 1.64
C ALA A 58 -0.09 12.15 2.62
N GLY A 59 -0.04 12.53 3.90
CA GLY A 59 -0.95 12.02 4.93
C GLY A 59 -0.85 10.51 5.11
N PHE A 60 0.35 9.99 5.39
CA PHE A 60 0.57 8.54 5.54
C PHE A 60 -0.15 7.94 6.77
N SER A 61 -0.23 8.69 7.86
CA SER A 61 -1.06 8.30 9.01
C SER A 61 -2.56 8.30 8.68
N ARG A 62 -3.01 9.22 7.80
CA ARG A 62 -4.41 9.27 7.34
C ARG A 62 -4.80 8.03 6.55
N VAL A 63 -3.99 7.55 5.60
CA VAL A 63 -4.30 6.30 4.89
C VAL A 63 -4.35 5.11 5.84
N THR A 64 -3.47 5.08 6.84
CA THR A 64 -3.45 4.01 7.83
C THR A 64 -4.72 4.00 8.68
N CYS A 65 -5.22 5.17 9.07
CA CYS A 65 -6.48 5.31 9.80
C CYS A 65 -7.72 4.99 8.92
N LEU A 66 -7.61 5.15 7.60
CA LEU A 66 -8.64 4.71 6.64
C LEU A 66 -8.58 3.20 6.38
N TYR A 67 -7.41 2.58 6.43
CA TYR A 67 -7.24 1.13 6.33
C TYR A 67 -7.72 0.39 7.56
N PHE A 68 -7.41 0.91 8.74
CA PHE A 68 -7.69 0.25 10.02
C PHE A 68 -8.60 1.11 10.91
N PRO A 69 -9.80 1.49 10.46
CA PRO A 69 -10.66 2.40 11.21
C PRO A 69 -11.20 1.79 12.51
N LYS A 70 -11.12 0.46 12.65
CA LYS A 70 -11.49 -0.30 13.85
C LYS A 70 -10.28 -0.80 14.64
N ALA A 71 -9.07 -0.28 14.38
CA ALA A 71 -7.92 -0.53 15.24
C ALA A 71 -8.21 -0.11 16.69
N LEU A 72 -7.51 -0.73 17.64
CA LEU A 72 -7.51 -0.28 19.02
C LEU A 72 -6.77 1.06 19.14
N ASP A 73 -7.31 1.95 19.97
CA ASP A 73 -6.77 3.30 20.20
C ASP A 73 -5.29 3.29 20.60
N ASP A 74 -4.86 2.28 21.37
CA ASP A 74 -3.50 2.10 21.85
C ASP A 74 -2.60 1.31 20.88
N ARG A 75 -3.10 0.94 19.70
CA ARG A 75 -2.33 0.20 18.67
C ARG A 75 -2.23 0.90 17.32
N ILE A 76 -3.17 1.78 16.98
CA ILE A 76 -3.20 2.44 15.66
C ILE A 76 -1.90 3.18 15.33
N HIS A 77 -1.22 3.77 16.32
CA HIS A 77 0.02 4.50 16.11
C HIS A 77 1.18 3.60 15.63
N PHE A 78 1.23 2.31 16.03
CA PHE A 78 2.22 1.37 15.51
C PHE A 78 2.02 1.11 14.01
N ALA A 79 0.78 0.91 13.60
CA ALA A 79 0.44 0.72 12.20
C ALA A 79 0.80 1.97 11.38
N CYS A 80 0.47 3.16 11.88
CA CYS A 80 0.83 4.42 11.22
C CYS A 80 2.35 4.55 11.06
N ARG A 81 3.13 4.22 12.09
CA ARG A 81 4.60 4.26 12.03
C ARG A 81 5.16 3.27 11.01
N LEU A 82 4.66 2.03 11.00
CA LEU A 82 5.12 1.00 10.07
C LEU A 82 4.82 1.37 8.62
N LEU A 83 3.59 1.74 8.29
CA LEU A 83 3.25 2.13 6.92
C LEU A 83 3.98 3.41 6.49
N THR A 84 4.18 4.36 7.41
CA THR A 84 4.94 5.59 7.11
C THR A 84 6.40 5.30 6.74
N VAL A 85 7.10 4.46 7.51
CA VAL A 85 8.50 4.11 7.17
C VAL A 85 8.57 3.28 5.88
N LEU A 86 7.61 2.39 5.64
CA LEU A 86 7.56 1.61 4.39
C LEU A 86 7.29 2.49 3.17
N PHE A 87 6.41 3.50 3.25
CA PHE A 87 6.24 4.49 2.18
C PHE A 87 7.50 5.32 1.92
N LEU A 88 8.22 5.71 2.98
CA LEU A 88 9.47 6.45 2.84
C LEU A 88 10.57 5.60 2.19
N ILE A 89 10.65 4.32 2.53
CA ILE A 89 11.57 3.36 1.89
C ILE A 89 11.16 3.14 0.43
N ASP A 90 9.88 2.93 0.15
CA ASP A 90 9.34 2.77 -1.21
C ASP A 90 9.79 3.90 -2.15
N ASP A 91 9.65 5.16 -1.72
CA ASP A 91 10.13 6.32 -2.48
C ASP A 91 11.66 6.34 -2.67
N LEU A 92 12.44 5.82 -1.71
CA LEU A 92 13.90 5.76 -1.84
C LEU A 92 14.36 4.70 -2.85
N LEU A 93 13.66 3.56 -2.90
CA LEU A 93 13.99 2.46 -3.82
C LEU A 93 13.86 2.86 -5.29
N GLU A 94 13.00 3.85 -5.61
CA GLU A 94 12.84 4.40 -6.96
C GLU A 94 14.16 4.99 -7.53
N TYR A 95 15.09 5.40 -6.65
CA TYR A 95 16.38 5.99 -7.01
C TYR A 95 17.56 4.99 -6.93
N MET A 96 17.27 3.70 -6.77
CA MET A 96 18.27 2.63 -6.66
C MET A 96 18.15 1.63 -7.81
N SER A 97 19.24 0.92 -8.11
CA SER A 97 19.18 -0.33 -8.87
C SER A 97 18.47 -1.44 -8.09
N PHE A 98 18.07 -2.52 -8.76
CA PHE A 98 17.49 -3.68 -8.05
C PHE A 98 18.48 -4.26 -7.03
N GLU A 99 19.78 -4.25 -7.33
CA GLU A 99 20.82 -4.75 -6.45
C GLU A 99 21.02 -3.85 -5.22
N GLU A 100 21.11 -2.53 -5.42
CA GLU A 100 21.22 -1.57 -4.32
C GLU A 100 19.98 -1.57 -3.42
N GLY A 101 18.79 -1.58 -4.02
CA GLY A 101 17.53 -1.65 -3.27
C GLY A 101 17.39 -2.95 -2.48
N SER A 102 17.79 -4.09 -3.08
CA SER A 102 17.78 -5.38 -2.40
C SER A 102 18.75 -5.39 -1.22
N ALA A 103 19.96 -4.86 -1.39
CA ALA A 103 20.93 -4.73 -0.32
C ALA A 103 20.44 -3.80 0.81
N TYR A 104 19.77 -2.70 0.45
CA TYR A 104 19.16 -1.78 1.41
C TYR A 104 18.08 -2.48 2.26
N ASN A 105 17.15 -3.18 1.61
CA ASN A 105 16.07 -3.90 2.29
C ASN A 105 16.59 -5.06 3.14
N GLU A 106 17.49 -5.90 2.61
CA GLU A 106 18.04 -7.04 3.35
C GLU A 106 18.84 -6.61 4.59
N LYS A 107 19.44 -5.41 4.60
CA LYS A 107 20.09 -4.85 5.81
C LYS A 107 19.09 -4.58 6.94
N LEU A 108 17.87 -4.17 6.61
CA LEU A 108 16.83 -3.82 7.58
C LEU A 108 16.07 -5.04 8.11
N ILE A 109 16.11 -6.19 7.42
CA ILE A 109 15.42 -7.42 7.81
C ILE A 109 15.89 -7.96 9.18
N PRO A 110 17.19 -8.21 9.44
CA PRO A 110 17.64 -8.70 10.74
C PRO A 110 17.48 -7.65 11.85
N ILE A 111 17.54 -6.36 11.52
CA ILE A 111 17.23 -5.26 12.44
C ILE A 111 15.75 -5.30 12.84
N SER A 112 14.86 -5.56 11.90
CA SER A 112 13.42 -5.71 12.15
C SER A 112 13.10 -6.88 13.09
N ARG A 113 13.83 -8.00 12.95
CA ARG A 113 13.73 -9.14 13.89
C ARG A 113 14.24 -8.81 15.29
N GLY A 114 15.08 -7.78 15.43
CA GLY A 114 15.81 -7.47 16.67
C GLY A 114 17.10 -8.28 16.85
N ASP A 115 17.51 -9.05 15.83
CA ASP A 115 18.71 -9.89 15.86
C ASP A 115 20.01 -9.08 15.71
N VAL A 116 19.91 -7.89 15.12
CA VAL A 116 21.02 -6.96 14.88
C VAL A 116 20.66 -5.58 15.43
N LEU A 117 21.57 -5.00 16.22
CA LEU A 117 21.43 -3.64 16.72
C LEU A 117 21.58 -2.61 15.58
N PRO A 118 20.82 -1.52 15.58
CA PRO A 118 20.89 -0.50 14.55
C PRO A 118 22.13 0.38 14.73
N ASP A 119 22.68 0.89 13.63
CA ASP A 119 23.54 2.06 13.70
C ASP A 119 22.70 3.29 14.05
N ARG A 120 22.88 3.80 15.27
CA ARG A 120 22.14 4.97 15.78
C ARG A 120 22.46 6.28 15.04
N SER A 121 23.47 6.29 14.16
CA SER A 121 23.73 7.41 13.24
C SER A 121 22.94 7.33 11.93
N ILE A 122 22.27 6.20 11.65
CA ILE A 122 21.50 5.96 10.43
C ILE A 122 20.00 5.89 10.78
N PRO A 123 19.21 6.94 10.47
CA PRO A 123 17.80 7.03 10.83
C PRO A 123 16.91 5.84 10.54
N VAL A 124 16.98 5.30 9.32
CA VAL A 124 16.12 4.18 8.94
C VAL A 124 16.36 2.96 9.83
N GLU A 125 17.60 2.70 10.23
CA GLU A 125 17.95 1.53 11.04
C GLU A 125 17.33 1.62 12.43
N TYR A 126 17.52 2.75 13.13
CA TYR A 126 17.01 2.87 14.49
C TYR A 126 15.50 3.08 14.54
N ILE A 127 14.89 3.72 13.54
CA ILE A 127 13.43 3.85 13.44
C ILE A 127 12.80 2.46 13.31
N ILE A 128 13.33 1.63 12.40
CA ILE A 128 12.86 0.25 12.21
C ILE A 128 13.05 -0.57 13.49
N TYR A 129 14.24 -0.53 14.09
CA TYR A 129 14.54 -1.26 15.32
C TYR A 129 13.59 -0.88 16.47
N ASP A 130 13.49 0.40 16.80
CA ASP A 130 12.69 0.87 17.93
C ASP A 130 11.19 0.60 17.71
N LEU A 131 10.72 0.72 16.46
CA LEU A 131 9.34 0.40 16.11
C LEU A 131 9.03 -1.08 16.39
N TRP A 132 9.82 -2.00 15.85
CA TRP A 132 9.59 -3.42 16.03
C TRP A 132 9.75 -3.88 17.49
N GLU A 133 10.72 -3.33 18.22
CA GLU A 133 10.86 -3.57 19.65
C GLU A 133 9.61 -3.11 20.43
N SER A 134 9.09 -1.92 20.11
CA SER A 134 7.90 -1.39 20.78
C SER A 134 6.62 -2.18 20.45
N MET A 135 6.48 -2.66 19.21
CA MET A 135 5.38 -3.55 18.82
C MET A 135 5.46 -4.89 19.55
N ARG A 136 6.64 -5.51 19.62
CA ARG A 136 6.86 -6.76 20.38
C ARG A 136 6.63 -6.59 21.88
N ALA A 137 6.99 -5.43 22.44
CA ALA A 137 6.73 -5.11 23.84
C ALA A 137 5.23 -4.97 24.13
N HIS A 138 4.44 -4.50 23.16
CA HIS A 138 3.00 -4.35 23.28
C HIS A 138 2.24 -5.68 23.07
N ASP A 139 2.57 -6.43 22.01
CA ASP A 139 1.99 -7.75 21.72
C ASP A 139 2.97 -8.57 20.87
N ARG A 140 3.82 -9.37 21.53
CA ARG A 140 4.88 -10.13 20.87
C ARG A 140 4.34 -11.13 19.84
N GLU A 141 3.30 -11.86 20.20
CA GLU A 141 2.73 -12.91 19.34
C GLU A 141 2.23 -12.32 18.03
N MET A 142 1.41 -11.27 18.10
CA MET A 142 0.86 -10.65 16.89
C MET A 142 1.89 -9.81 16.13
N ALA A 143 2.87 -9.20 16.82
CA ALA A 143 3.94 -8.46 16.16
C ALA A 143 4.83 -9.39 15.32
N ASP A 144 5.20 -10.56 15.87
CA ASP A 144 6.06 -11.52 15.17
C ASP A 144 5.36 -12.09 13.90
N GLU A 145 4.02 -12.16 13.88
CA GLU A 145 3.24 -12.57 12.69
C GLU A 145 3.31 -11.58 11.51
N ILE A 146 3.78 -10.35 11.71
CA ILE A 146 3.86 -9.31 10.65
C ILE A 146 5.24 -9.35 9.95
N LEU A 147 6.27 -9.91 10.59
CA LEU A 147 7.65 -9.86 10.11
C LEU A 147 7.82 -10.49 8.73
N GLU A 148 7.45 -11.76 8.56
CA GLU A 148 7.61 -12.45 7.28
C GLU A 148 6.75 -11.85 6.14
N PRO A 149 5.50 -11.43 6.39
CA PRO A 149 4.74 -10.64 5.41
C PRO A 149 5.43 -9.34 4.97
N VAL A 150 6.07 -8.61 5.88
CA VAL A 150 6.85 -7.41 5.54
C VAL A 150 8.08 -7.77 4.73
N PHE A 151 8.79 -8.84 5.07
CA PHE A 151 9.98 -9.27 4.32
C PHE A 151 9.63 -9.76 2.91
N LEU A 152 8.49 -10.44 2.75
CA LEU A 152 7.95 -10.85 1.46
C LEU A 152 7.70 -9.63 0.56
N PHE A 153 7.07 -8.59 1.12
CA PHE A 153 6.84 -7.31 0.46
C PHE A 153 8.16 -6.60 0.08
N MET A 154 9.09 -6.45 1.03
CA MET A 154 10.37 -5.79 0.80
C MET A 154 11.21 -6.46 -0.30
N ARG A 155 11.15 -7.79 -0.39
CA ARG A 155 11.82 -8.55 -1.45
C ARG A 155 11.12 -8.39 -2.80
N ALA A 156 9.79 -8.26 -2.82
CA ALA A 156 9.02 -8.06 -4.05
C ALA A 156 9.29 -6.69 -4.70
N GLN A 157 9.57 -5.64 -3.91
CA GLN A 157 9.89 -4.29 -4.42
C GLN A 157 11.12 -4.24 -5.32
N THR A 158 12.04 -5.21 -5.18
CA THR A 158 13.31 -5.27 -5.92
C THR A 158 13.43 -6.52 -6.79
N ASP A 159 12.33 -7.25 -6.95
CA ASP A 159 12.28 -8.44 -7.80
C ASP A 159 12.51 -8.05 -9.27
N ARG A 160 13.49 -8.71 -9.90
CA ARG A 160 13.84 -8.49 -11.32
C ARG A 160 12.70 -8.83 -12.28
N THR A 161 11.64 -9.51 -11.82
CA THR A 161 10.42 -9.72 -12.61
C THR A 161 9.76 -8.40 -13.03
N ARG A 162 9.97 -7.30 -12.29
CA ARG A 162 9.49 -5.95 -12.64
C ARG A 162 9.97 -5.46 -14.00
N ALA A 163 11.16 -5.90 -14.42
CA ALA A 163 11.77 -5.56 -15.71
C ALA A 163 11.43 -6.56 -16.83
N ARG A 164 10.57 -7.55 -16.57
CA ARG A 164 10.15 -8.53 -17.57
C ARG A 164 8.74 -8.20 -18.06
N PRO A 165 8.42 -8.49 -19.33
CA PRO A 165 7.05 -8.42 -19.81
C PRO A 165 6.13 -9.30 -18.95
N MET A 166 5.02 -8.74 -18.48
CA MET A 166 3.97 -9.44 -17.75
C MET A 166 2.62 -9.12 -18.39
N GLY A 167 1.78 -10.13 -18.58
CA GLY A 167 0.37 -9.90 -18.87
C GLY A 167 -0.42 -9.59 -17.60
N LEU A 168 -1.66 -9.12 -17.73
CA LEU A 168 -2.45 -8.66 -16.57
C LEU A 168 -2.58 -9.70 -15.45
N GLY A 169 -2.78 -10.98 -15.79
CA GLY A 169 -2.90 -12.06 -14.79
C GLY A 169 -1.61 -12.28 -13.99
N GLY A 170 -0.47 -12.39 -14.67
CA GLY A 170 0.84 -12.55 -14.01
C GLY A 170 1.26 -11.32 -13.21
N TYR A 171 0.90 -10.13 -13.69
CA TYR A 171 1.09 -8.89 -12.95
C TYR A 171 0.33 -8.90 -11.62
N LEU A 172 -0.97 -9.25 -11.63
CA LEU A 172 -1.77 -9.26 -10.40
C LEU A 172 -1.28 -10.31 -9.38
N GLU A 173 -0.70 -11.42 -9.82
CA GLU A 173 -0.08 -12.42 -8.95
C GLU A 173 1.24 -11.92 -8.33
N TYR A 174 2.06 -11.22 -9.09
CA TYR A 174 3.25 -10.54 -8.57
C TYR A 174 2.87 -9.41 -7.59
N ARG A 175 1.90 -8.58 -7.99
CA ARG A 175 1.51 -7.36 -7.29
C ARG A 175 0.86 -7.65 -5.94
N GLU A 176 0.34 -8.84 -5.71
CA GLU A 176 -0.12 -9.26 -4.36
C GLU A 176 0.98 -9.17 -3.30
N ARG A 177 2.22 -9.54 -3.66
CA ARG A 177 3.39 -9.38 -2.77
C ARG A 177 3.86 -7.94 -2.71
N ASP A 178 3.94 -7.29 -3.85
CA ASP A 178 4.50 -5.95 -4.01
C ASP A 178 3.59 -4.82 -3.50
N VAL A 179 2.28 -5.04 -3.42
CA VAL A 179 1.34 -4.13 -2.72
C VAL A 179 1.32 -4.39 -1.21
N GLY A 180 1.88 -5.53 -0.76
CA GLY A 180 1.89 -5.92 0.64
C GLY A 180 0.56 -6.46 1.16
N LYS A 181 -0.19 -7.25 0.40
CA LYS A 181 -1.50 -7.74 0.88
C LYS A 181 -1.39 -8.51 2.20
N GLU A 182 -0.39 -9.38 2.33
CA GLU A 182 -0.17 -10.15 3.56
C GLU A 182 0.25 -9.26 4.73
N LEU A 183 1.08 -8.23 4.49
CA LEU A 183 1.51 -7.31 5.54
C LEU A 183 0.34 -6.48 6.05
N LEU A 184 -0.53 -5.98 5.15
CA LEU A 184 -1.71 -5.21 5.52
C LEU A 184 -2.73 -6.05 6.29
N ALA A 185 -2.88 -7.33 5.92
CA ALA A 185 -3.72 -8.28 6.64
C ALA A 185 -3.19 -8.57 8.06
N ALA A 186 -1.90 -8.86 8.21
CA ALA A 186 -1.28 -9.11 9.50
C ALA A 186 -1.30 -7.85 10.39
N LEU A 187 -1.00 -6.67 9.81
CA LEU A 187 -1.02 -5.39 10.51
C LEU A 187 -2.42 -4.97 10.96
N MET A 188 -3.45 -5.24 10.15
CA MET A 188 -4.85 -5.07 10.53
C MET A 188 -5.21 -5.96 11.73
N ARG A 189 -4.82 -7.24 11.68
CA ARG A 189 -5.06 -8.17 12.80
C ARG A 189 -4.38 -7.67 14.07
N PHE A 190 -3.11 -7.30 14.00
CA PHE A 190 -2.37 -6.71 15.12
C PHE A 190 -3.06 -5.46 15.67
N SER A 191 -3.41 -4.50 14.81
CA SER A 191 -3.97 -3.22 15.22
C SER A 191 -5.35 -3.37 15.87
N MET A 192 -6.14 -4.35 15.44
CA MET A 192 -7.46 -4.66 16.03
C MET A 192 -7.40 -5.63 17.22
N GLY A 193 -6.23 -6.21 17.52
CA GLY A 193 -6.14 -7.34 18.47
C GLY A 193 -6.93 -8.59 18.01
N LEU A 194 -7.12 -8.74 16.69
CA LEU A 194 -7.95 -9.77 16.08
C LEU A 194 -7.16 -11.05 15.82
N LYS A 195 -7.17 -11.96 16.79
CA LYS A 195 -6.57 -13.29 16.65
C LYS A 195 -7.47 -14.20 15.82
N LEU A 196 -6.87 -14.86 14.84
CA LEU A 196 -7.52 -15.86 13.98
C LEU A 196 -6.68 -17.13 13.95
N SER A 197 -7.34 -18.28 13.98
CA SER A 197 -6.66 -19.57 13.83
C SER A 197 -6.15 -19.77 12.39
N PRO A 198 -5.13 -20.64 12.18
CA PRO A 198 -4.70 -21.01 10.84
C PRO A 198 -5.83 -21.56 9.96
N SER A 199 -6.80 -22.27 10.55
CA SER A 199 -7.97 -22.76 9.83
C SER A 199 -8.90 -21.63 9.38
N GLU A 200 -9.04 -20.56 10.15
CA GLU A 200 -9.85 -19.41 9.77
C GLU A 200 -9.19 -18.63 8.63
N LEU A 201 -7.90 -18.32 8.75
CA LEU A 201 -7.12 -17.65 7.70
C LEU A 201 -7.14 -18.44 6.37
N GLN A 202 -7.07 -19.76 6.45
CA GLN A 202 -7.15 -20.63 5.27
C GLN A 202 -8.50 -20.53 4.53
N ARG A 203 -9.61 -20.26 5.23
CA ARG A 203 -10.95 -20.15 4.61
C ARG A 203 -11.11 -18.86 3.80
N VAL A 204 -10.39 -17.81 4.16
CA VAL A 204 -10.52 -16.47 3.54
C VAL A 204 -9.47 -16.18 2.47
N ARG A 205 -8.59 -17.13 2.12
CA ARG A 205 -7.56 -16.93 1.08
C ARG A 205 -8.12 -16.41 -0.25
N GLU A 206 -9.28 -16.92 -0.69
CA GLU A 206 -9.90 -16.45 -1.94
C GLU A 206 -10.40 -15.00 -1.82
N ILE A 207 -10.86 -14.59 -0.63
CA ILE A 207 -11.27 -13.22 -0.32
C ILE A 207 -10.05 -12.30 -0.26
N ASP A 208 -8.95 -12.75 0.36
CA ASP A 208 -7.68 -12.02 0.41
C ASP A 208 -7.12 -11.76 -0.99
N ALA A 209 -7.05 -12.79 -1.83
CA ALA A 209 -6.57 -12.66 -3.21
C ALA A 209 -7.47 -11.76 -4.07
N ASN A 210 -8.77 -11.66 -3.75
CA ASN A 210 -9.70 -10.73 -4.39
C ASN A 210 -9.44 -9.30 -3.94
N CYS A 211 -9.36 -9.08 -2.63
CA CYS A 211 -9.05 -7.80 -2.01
C CYS A 211 -7.71 -7.24 -2.52
N SER A 212 -6.70 -8.10 -2.66
CA SER A 212 -5.39 -7.73 -3.21
C SER A 212 -5.48 -7.07 -4.60
N LYS A 213 -6.30 -7.62 -5.49
CA LYS A 213 -6.47 -7.10 -6.85
C LYS A 213 -7.09 -5.71 -6.82
N HIS A 214 -8.12 -5.52 -6.00
CA HIS A 214 -8.76 -4.22 -5.80
C HIS A 214 -7.77 -3.18 -5.27
N LEU A 215 -7.07 -3.48 -4.17
CA LEU A 215 -6.08 -2.58 -3.58
C LEU A 215 -4.99 -2.18 -4.58
N SER A 216 -4.44 -3.16 -5.29
CA SER A 216 -3.39 -2.97 -6.29
C SER A 216 -3.85 -2.05 -7.43
N VAL A 217 -4.99 -2.35 -8.04
CA VAL A 217 -5.44 -1.64 -9.23
C VAL A 217 -6.00 -0.26 -8.91
N VAL A 218 -6.68 -0.08 -7.78
CA VAL A 218 -7.07 1.26 -7.32
C VAL A 218 -5.83 2.11 -7.09
N ASN A 219 -4.78 1.57 -6.46
CA ASN A 219 -3.51 2.28 -6.30
C ASN A 219 -2.93 2.66 -7.67
N ASP A 220 -2.75 1.69 -8.56
CA ASP A 220 -2.20 1.89 -9.92
C ASP A 220 -2.95 2.98 -10.72
N ILE A 221 -4.29 3.03 -10.63
CA ILE A 221 -5.11 4.02 -11.32
C ILE A 221 -4.75 5.45 -10.89
N TYR A 222 -4.63 5.68 -9.59
CA TYR A 222 -4.37 7.01 -9.02
C TYR A 222 -2.88 7.36 -8.99
N SER A 223 -1.99 6.39 -8.76
CA SER A 223 -0.54 6.60 -8.71
C SER A 223 0.12 6.72 -10.08
N TYR A 224 -0.57 6.34 -11.17
CA TYR A 224 -0.01 6.25 -12.52
C TYR A 224 0.77 7.50 -12.96
N GLU A 225 0.26 8.72 -12.72
CA GLU A 225 0.96 9.93 -13.17
C GLU A 225 2.27 10.16 -12.38
N LYS A 226 2.28 9.84 -11.08
CA LYS A 226 3.49 9.85 -10.23
C LYS A 226 4.51 8.84 -10.76
N GLU A 227 4.07 7.60 -11.00
CA GLU A 227 4.94 6.51 -11.45
C GLU A 227 5.46 6.76 -12.87
N LEU A 228 4.62 7.31 -13.76
CA LEU A 228 5.02 7.69 -15.12
C LEU A 228 6.10 8.77 -15.10
N TYR A 229 5.99 9.77 -14.21
CA TYR A 229 7.05 10.77 -14.02
C TYR A 229 8.33 10.13 -13.47
N THR A 230 8.20 9.29 -12.45
CA THR A 230 9.31 8.58 -11.80
C THR A 230 10.09 7.74 -12.81
N SER A 231 9.41 7.02 -13.71
CA SER A 231 10.05 6.22 -14.76
C SER A 231 10.86 7.01 -15.78
N LYS A 232 10.68 8.33 -15.83
CA LYS A 232 11.41 9.24 -16.72
C LYS A 232 12.55 9.98 -16.02
N THR A 233 12.56 10.03 -14.68
CA THR A 233 13.47 10.90 -13.90
C THR A 233 14.30 10.15 -12.85
N ALA A 234 13.83 9.02 -12.35
CA ALA A 234 14.49 8.22 -11.33
C ALA A 234 15.43 7.15 -11.94
N HIS A 235 15.88 6.19 -11.13
CA HIS A 235 16.78 5.14 -11.62
C HIS A 235 16.05 4.20 -12.60
N SER A 236 16.70 3.80 -13.69
CA SER A 236 16.06 3.01 -14.77
C SER A 236 15.50 1.64 -14.35
N GLU A 237 15.98 1.09 -13.23
CA GLU A 237 15.49 -0.17 -12.66
C GLU A 237 14.47 0.07 -11.54
N GLY A 238 14.85 0.77 -10.46
CA GLY A 238 13.95 1.03 -9.32
C GLY A 238 12.72 1.87 -9.69
N GLY A 239 12.87 2.84 -10.59
CA GLY A 239 11.79 3.68 -11.10
C GLY A 239 11.01 3.09 -12.28
N ILE A 240 11.23 1.83 -12.65
CA ILE A 240 10.57 1.22 -13.82
C ILE A 240 9.03 1.26 -13.70
N LEU A 241 8.35 1.59 -14.79
CA LEU A 241 6.89 1.66 -14.84
C LEU A 241 6.27 0.25 -14.91
N CYS A 242 5.93 -0.30 -13.75
CA CYS A 242 5.33 -1.63 -13.60
C CYS A 242 3.93 -1.52 -12.97
N THR A 243 2.90 -1.34 -13.80
CA THR A 243 1.53 -1.00 -13.36
C THR A 243 0.47 -1.60 -14.29
N SER A 244 -0.69 -2.00 -13.73
CA SER A 244 -1.81 -2.56 -14.50
C SER A 244 -2.34 -1.61 -15.56
N VAL A 245 -2.26 -0.29 -15.32
CA VAL A 245 -2.68 0.74 -16.29
C VAL A 245 -1.86 0.63 -17.58
N GLN A 246 -0.53 0.52 -17.45
CA GLN A 246 0.38 0.42 -18.60
C GLN A 246 0.23 -0.92 -19.32
N ILE A 247 0.05 -2.01 -18.58
CA ILE A 247 -0.13 -3.36 -19.13
C ILE A 247 -1.43 -3.43 -19.93
N LEU A 248 -2.56 -3.01 -19.35
CA LEU A 248 -3.84 -3.04 -20.06
C LEU A 248 -3.84 -2.09 -21.26
N ALA A 249 -3.23 -0.91 -21.13
CA ALA A 249 -3.09 0.03 -22.26
C ALA A 249 -2.34 -0.60 -23.45
N GLN A 250 -1.28 -1.37 -23.18
CA GLN A 250 -0.51 -2.07 -24.22
C GLN A 250 -1.28 -3.27 -24.81
N GLU A 251 -1.87 -4.12 -23.95
CA GLU A 251 -2.58 -5.32 -24.41
C GLU A 251 -3.83 -4.98 -25.23
N ALA A 252 -4.52 -3.88 -24.91
CA ALA A 252 -5.73 -3.45 -25.60
C ALA A 252 -5.50 -2.36 -26.66
N ASP A 253 -4.27 -1.88 -26.84
CA ASP A 253 -3.90 -0.77 -27.75
C ASP A 253 -4.76 0.50 -27.53
N VAL A 254 -4.83 0.95 -26.27
CA VAL A 254 -5.60 2.13 -25.85
C VAL A 254 -4.74 3.09 -25.02
N THR A 255 -5.24 4.31 -24.78
CA THR A 255 -4.53 5.26 -23.90
C THR A 255 -4.56 4.82 -22.44
N ALA A 256 -3.63 5.33 -21.62
CA ALA A 256 -3.62 5.08 -20.18
C ALA A 256 -4.94 5.51 -19.50
N GLU A 257 -5.53 6.63 -19.93
CA GLU A 257 -6.82 7.11 -19.41
C GLU A 257 -7.97 6.17 -19.76
N ALA A 258 -7.94 5.55 -20.96
CA ALA A 258 -8.90 4.51 -21.32
C ALA A 258 -8.72 3.25 -20.48
N ALA A 259 -7.48 2.80 -20.28
CA ALA A 259 -7.16 1.69 -19.40
C ALA A 259 -7.65 1.94 -17.96
N LYS A 260 -7.42 3.15 -17.40
CA LYS A 260 -7.93 3.54 -16.07
C LYS A 260 -9.44 3.38 -15.96
N ARG A 261 -10.22 3.82 -16.95
CA ARG A 261 -11.69 3.68 -16.95
C ARG A 261 -12.13 2.21 -16.95
N VAL A 262 -11.48 1.36 -17.75
CA VAL A 262 -11.79 -0.08 -17.79
C VAL A 262 -11.42 -0.77 -16.48
N LEU A 263 -10.24 -0.45 -15.93
CA LEU A 263 -9.77 -1.01 -14.66
C LEU A 263 -10.66 -0.59 -13.49
N PHE A 264 -11.20 0.64 -13.49
CA PHE A 264 -12.11 1.06 -12.44
C PHE A 264 -13.40 0.23 -12.41
N VAL A 265 -13.95 -0.10 -13.58
CA VAL A 265 -15.10 -1.01 -13.67
C VAL A 265 -14.72 -2.40 -13.16
N MET A 266 -13.52 -2.90 -13.49
CA MET A 266 -13.01 -4.16 -12.96
C MET A 266 -12.89 -4.16 -11.42
N CYS A 267 -12.51 -3.03 -10.81
CA CYS A 267 -12.50 -2.88 -9.36
C CYS A 267 -13.89 -3.09 -8.75
N ARG A 268 -14.95 -2.56 -9.38
CA ARG A 268 -16.33 -2.80 -8.90
C ARG A 268 -16.76 -4.26 -9.03
N GLU A 269 -16.31 -4.97 -10.07
CA GLU A 269 -16.53 -6.42 -10.17
C GLU A 269 -15.82 -7.19 -9.03
N TRP A 270 -14.65 -6.74 -8.59
CA TRP A 270 -14.01 -7.30 -7.39
C TRP A 270 -14.74 -6.96 -6.10
N GLU A 271 -15.38 -5.81 -5.97
CA GLU A 271 -16.25 -5.50 -4.81
C GLU A 271 -17.48 -6.42 -4.77
N LEU A 272 -18.15 -6.61 -5.91
CA LEU A 272 -19.27 -7.55 -6.04
C LEU A 272 -18.83 -8.98 -5.71
N ARG A 273 -17.65 -9.41 -6.21
CA ARG A 273 -17.09 -10.72 -5.88
C ARG A 273 -16.75 -10.84 -4.40
N HIS A 274 -16.26 -9.78 -3.75
CA HIS A 274 -16.01 -9.79 -2.31
C HIS A 274 -17.31 -10.08 -1.54
N GLN A 275 -18.38 -9.34 -1.82
CA GLN A 275 -19.69 -9.54 -1.18
C GLN A 275 -20.24 -10.95 -1.42
N LEU A 276 -20.09 -11.48 -2.63
CA LEU A 276 -20.49 -12.86 -2.96
C LEU A 276 -19.72 -13.88 -2.13
N LEU A 277 -18.39 -13.75 -2.04
CA LEU A 277 -17.55 -14.67 -1.29
C LEU A 277 -17.84 -14.62 0.22
N VAL A 278 -18.07 -13.42 0.77
CA VAL A 278 -18.47 -13.23 2.18
C VAL A 278 -19.84 -13.87 2.44
N ALA A 279 -20.84 -13.60 1.61
CA ALA A 279 -22.16 -14.20 1.74
C ALA A 279 -22.11 -15.74 1.64
N ARG A 280 -21.25 -16.28 0.76
CA ARG A 280 -21.02 -17.73 0.64
C ARG A 280 -20.36 -18.31 1.90
N LEU A 281 -19.35 -17.65 2.44
CA LEU A 281 -18.69 -18.05 3.71
C LEU A 281 -19.72 -18.14 4.86
N SER A 282 -20.63 -17.16 4.92
CA SER A 282 -21.73 -17.13 5.88
C SER A 282 -22.73 -18.27 5.67
N ALA A 283 -23.18 -18.47 4.43
CA ALA A 283 -24.15 -19.50 4.06
C ALA A 283 -23.64 -20.93 4.31
N GLU A 284 -22.33 -21.15 4.21
CA GLU A 284 -21.68 -22.44 4.50
C GLU A 284 -21.43 -22.65 6.02
N GLY A 285 -21.79 -21.70 6.87
CA GLY A 285 -21.58 -21.77 8.33
C GLY A 285 -20.10 -21.69 8.72
N LEU A 286 -19.27 -21.09 7.87
CA LEU A 286 -17.82 -21.00 8.05
C LEU A 286 -17.36 -19.65 8.63
N GLU A 287 -18.24 -18.65 8.63
CA GLU A 287 -18.02 -17.30 9.17
C GLU A 287 -18.10 -17.30 10.71
N THR A 288 -16.95 -17.36 11.36
CA THR A 288 -16.84 -17.13 12.80
C THR A 288 -16.97 -15.63 13.12
N PRO A 289 -17.23 -15.22 14.37
CA PRO A 289 -17.21 -13.81 14.75
C PRO A 289 -15.89 -13.10 14.41
N GLY A 290 -14.76 -13.82 14.51
CA GLY A 290 -13.46 -13.30 14.12
C GLY A 290 -13.34 -13.08 12.61
N LEU A 291 -13.85 -14.02 11.81
CA LEU A 291 -13.87 -13.88 10.35
C LEU A 291 -14.80 -12.77 9.88
N ALA A 292 -15.95 -12.58 10.52
CA ALA A 292 -16.86 -11.47 10.24
C ALA A 292 -16.14 -10.11 10.39
N ALA A 293 -15.43 -9.92 11.51
CA ALA A 293 -14.62 -8.71 11.73
C ALA A 293 -13.46 -8.58 10.72
N TYR A 294 -12.85 -9.69 10.32
CA TYR A 294 -11.75 -9.70 9.37
C TYR A 294 -12.19 -9.27 7.97
N VAL A 295 -13.27 -9.85 7.42
CA VAL A 295 -13.74 -9.53 6.07
C VAL A 295 -14.32 -8.13 5.98
N GLU A 296 -14.96 -7.64 7.04
CA GLU A 296 -15.38 -6.23 7.15
C GLU A 296 -14.14 -5.30 7.20
N GLY A 297 -13.08 -5.71 7.91
CA GLY A 297 -11.79 -5.03 7.89
C GLY A 297 -11.19 -4.91 6.48
N LEU A 298 -11.31 -5.96 5.65
CA LEU A 298 -10.87 -5.91 4.25
C LEU A 298 -11.71 -4.95 3.40
N GLU A 299 -13.01 -4.82 3.66
CA GLU A 299 -13.86 -3.81 3.02
C GLU A 299 -13.38 -2.38 3.33
N TYR A 300 -13.01 -2.12 4.59
CA TYR A 300 -12.43 -0.83 4.99
C TYR A 300 -11.07 -0.56 4.33
N GLN A 301 -10.21 -1.58 4.17
CA GLN A 301 -8.97 -1.40 3.43
C GLN A 301 -9.23 -0.96 1.98
N MET A 302 -10.15 -1.64 1.28
CA MET A 302 -10.47 -1.34 -0.13
C MET A 302 -11.07 0.06 -0.29
N SER A 303 -12.08 0.39 0.51
CA SER A 303 -12.76 1.69 0.45
C SER A 303 -11.89 2.84 0.97
N GLY A 304 -11.12 2.60 2.03
CA GLY A 304 -10.15 3.53 2.59
C GLY A 304 -8.99 3.84 1.63
N ASN A 305 -8.50 2.82 0.91
CA ASN A 305 -7.49 2.98 -0.15
C ASN A 305 -7.98 3.92 -1.24
N GLU A 306 -9.19 3.68 -1.74
CA GLU A 306 -9.80 4.49 -2.77
C GLU A 306 -9.95 5.95 -2.30
N LEU A 307 -10.54 6.17 -1.11
CA LEU A 307 -10.75 7.51 -0.58
C LEU A 307 -9.43 8.27 -0.38
N TRP A 308 -8.40 7.62 0.18
CA TRP A 308 -7.09 8.25 0.32
C TRP A 308 -6.46 8.54 -1.04
N SER A 309 -6.45 7.57 -1.95
CA SER A 309 -5.83 7.68 -3.27
C SER A 309 -6.46 8.79 -4.11
N GLN A 310 -7.77 8.98 -4.00
CA GLN A 310 -8.49 10.08 -4.63
C GLN A 310 -8.08 11.47 -4.13
N THR A 311 -7.66 11.57 -2.86
CA THR A 311 -7.57 12.86 -2.16
C THR A 311 -6.14 13.25 -1.76
N THR A 312 -5.20 12.31 -1.78
CA THR A 312 -3.82 12.57 -1.37
C THR A 312 -3.08 13.49 -2.34
N LEU A 313 -2.31 14.43 -1.80
CA LEU A 313 -1.42 15.27 -2.59
C LEU A 313 -0.24 14.47 -3.16
N ARG A 314 0.01 13.25 -2.66
CA ARG A 314 1.02 12.33 -3.20
C ARG A 314 0.75 11.98 -4.67
N TYR A 315 -0.51 11.87 -5.06
CA TYR A 315 -0.92 11.44 -6.42
C TYR A 315 -1.44 12.58 -7.28
N SER A 316 -2.05 13.61 -6.68
CA SER A 316 -2.59 14.76 -7.42
C SER A 316 -1.55 15.83 -7.77
N VAL A 317 -0.39 15.83 -7.12
CA VAL A 317 0.66 16.84 -7.32
C VAL A 317 1.98 16.16 -7.71
N VAL A 318 2.27 16.15 -9.01
CA VAL A 318 3.56 15.73 -9.58
C VAL A 318 4.35 17.01 -9.87
N VAL A 319 5.34 17.33 -9.04
CA VAL A 319 6.17 18.54 -9.20
C VAL A 319 7.58 18.15 -9.60
N ASP A 320 8.09 18.83 -10.62
CA ASP A 320 9.54 19.03 -10.84
C ASP A 320 10.24 19.66 -9.61
#